data_AF-A0A2S2PI21-F1
#
_entry.id   AF-A0A2S2PI21-F1
#
_cell.length_a   1.000
_cell.length_b   1.000
_cell.length_c   1.000
_cell.angle_alpha   90.00
_cell.angle_beta   90.00
_cell.angle_gamma   90.00
#
_symmetry.space_group_name_H-M   'P 1'
#
loop_
_entity.id
_entity.type
_entity.pdbx_description
1 polymer ?
#
loop_
_entity_poly.entity_id
_entity_poly.type
_entity_poly.pdbx_seq_one_letter_code
_entity_poly.pdbx_strand_id
1 'polypeptide(L)'
;KKYIKHLNHDIPYCILPAVEGVTYSYEGSHKTLAHGTLINQYRTVIEDCDVGYYKAYPRGLRVCQGNGKWSSIFEKLCIKMCPPLLSESLDIKCSLNGKFANCSNPSTPDTIAVPSCKPTHTLPNGQ
;
A
#
# COMPACT_ATOMS: atom_id res chain seq x y z
N LYS A 1 11.27 17.53 52.61
CA LYS A 1 11.59 16.61 51.49
C LYS A 1 10.53 15.51 51.45
N LYS A 2 9.42 15.72 50.73
CA LYS A 2 8.34 14.72 50.60
C LYS A 2 8.51 14.05 49.25
N TYR A 3 8.73 12.74 49.33
CA TYR A 3 9.11 11.85 48.25
C TYR A 3 8.15 11.95 47.06
N ILE A 4 8.74 12.09 45.88
CA ILE A 4 8.09 12.03 44.58
C ILE A 4 7.38 10.68 44.51
N LYS A 5 6.05 10.70 44.60
CA LYS A 5 5.23 9.57 44.15
C LYS A 5 5.61 9.36 42.69
N HIS A 6 6.26 8.26 42.38
CA HIS A 6 6.43 7.79 41.01
C HIS A 6 5.04 7.71 40.38
N LEU A 7 4.69 8.73 39.58
CA LEU A 7 3.63 8.64 38.60
C LEU A 7 4.07 7.57 37.61
N ASN A 8 3.73 6.31 37.87
CA ASN A 8 3.59 5.32 36.82
C ASN A 8 2.38 5.75 35.97
N HIS A 9 2.52 6.84 35.22
CA HIS A 9 1.72 7.00 34.04
C HIS A 9 2.36 6.09 33.01
N ASP A 10 1.70 4.96 32.73
CA ASP A 10 2.01 4.19 31.54
C ASP A 10 2.06 5.17 30.37
N ILE A 11 3.27 5.42 29.84
CA ILE A 11 3.44 6.34 28.73
C ILE A 11 2.68 5.73 27.56
N PRO A 12 1.63 6.38 27.05
CA PRO A 12 0.81 5.77 26.02
C PRO A 12 1.65 5.60 24.75
N TYR A 13 1.53 4.41 24.18
CA TYR A 13 2.19 4.00 22.95
C TYR A 13 1.15 3.52 21.96
N CYS A 14 1.51 3.57 20.69
CA CYS A 14 0.73 3.00 19.62
C CYS A 14 1.46 1.79 19.04
N ILE A 15 0.70 0.78 18.65
CA ILE A 15 1.23 -0.44 18.03
C ILE A 15 1.06 -0.31 16.52
N LEU A 16 2.12 -0.49 15.74
CA LEU A 16 2.00 -0.51 14.28
C LEU A 16 1.13 -1.69 13.83
N PRO A 17 0.04 -1.45 13.08
CA PRO A 17 -0.84 -2.53 12.65
C PRO A 17 -0.18 -3.36 11.54
N ALA A 18 -0.63 -4.60 11.40
CA ALA A 18 -0.25 -5.48 10.30
C ALA A 18 -1.25 -5.32 9.15
N VAL A 19 -1.03 -4.31 8.29
CA VAL A 19 -1.85 -4.07 7.10
C VAL A 19 -1.12 -4.61 5.87
N GLU A 20 -1.80 -5.44 5.07
CA GLU A 20 -1.22 -6.05 3.87
C GLU A 20 -0.72 -4.96 2.91
N GLY A 21 0.52 -5.10 2.45
CA GLY A 21 1.14 -4.20 1.49
C GLY A 21 1.54 -2.83 2.05
N VAL A 22 1.41 -2.59 3.35
CA VAL A 22 1.83 -1.33 4.00
C VAL A 22 3.15 -1.52 4.74
N THR A 23 4.07 -0.61 4.46
CA THR A 23 5.36 -0.45 5.15
C THR A 23 5.37 0.81 6.00
N TYR A 24 6.20 0.80 7.03
CA TYR A 24 6.31 1.90 7.99
C TYR A 24 7.76 2.35 8.11
N SER A 25 8.00 3.65 8.17
CA SER A 25 9.32 4.20 8.49
C SER A 25 9.18 5.48 9.33
N TYR A 26 10.27 5.87 10.00
CA TYR A 26 10.32 7.21 10.59
C TYR A 26 10.59 8.26 9.51
N GLU A 27 10.10 9.47 9.74
CA GLU A 27 10.39 10.60 8.86
C GLU A 27 11.91 10.81 8.73
N GLY A 28 12.40 10.91 7.49
CA GLY A 28 13.83 11.01 7.19
C GLY A 28 14.63 9.70 7.32
N SER A 29 13.98 8.56 7.58
CA SER A 29 14.63 7.24 7.64
C SER A 29 14.18 6.34 6.49
N HIS A 30 15.15 5.62 5.90
CA HIS A 30 14.88 4.54 4.94
C HIS A 30 14.67 3.18 5.61
N LYS A 31 14.78 3.10 6.95
CA LYS A 31 14.64 1.84 7.67
C LYS A 31 13.17 1.52 7.91
N THR A 32 12.75 0.36 7.40
CA THR A 32 11.40 -0.17 7.65
C THR A 32 11.25 -0.63 9.10
N LEU A 33 10.11 -0.31 9.70
CA LEU A 33 9.68 -0.75 11.02
C LEU A 33 8.82 -2.01 10.88
N ALA A 34 9.05 -2.99 11.74
CA ALA A 34 8.25 -4.20 11.77
C ALA A 34 6.82 -3.90 12.26
N HIS A 35 5.85 -4.66 11.77
CA HIS A 35 4.50 -4.67 12.34
C HIS A 35 4.56 -5.05 13.83
N GLY A 36 3.67 -4.48 14.64
CA GLY A 36 3.67 -4.67 16.09
C GLY A 36 4.67 -3.80 16.87
N THR A 37 5.54 -3.04 16.19
CA THR A 37 6.48 -2.13 16.87
C THR A 37 5.74 -1.09 17.72
N LEU A 38 6.23 -0.85 18.93
CA LEU A 38 5.75 0.19 19.84
C LEU A 38 6.29 1.56 19.44
N ILE A 39 5.39 2.51 19.27
CA ILE A 39 5.70 3.88 18.88
C ILE A 39 5.24 4.82 19.99
N ASN A 40 6.17 5.66 20.46
CA ASN A 40 5.89 6.63 21.52
C ASN A 40 4.83 7.64 21.08
N GLN A 41 4.04 8.12 22.04
CA GLN A 41 3.12 9.25 21.82
C GLN A 41 3.80 10.44 21.12
N TYR A 42 3.01 11.13 20.31
CA TYR A 42 3.35 12.28 19.48
C TYR A 42 4.43 12.02 18.40
N ARG A 43 4.82 10.77 18.18
CA ARG A 43 5.68 10.40 17.05
C ARG A 43 4.86 10.21 15.78
N THR A 44 5.43 10.71 14.68
CA THR A 44 4.94 10.49 13.32
C THR A 44 5.64 9.30 12.71
N VAL A 45 4.87 8.46 12.02
CA VAL A 45 5.35 7.37 11.18
C VAL A 45 4.85 7.60 9.77
N ILE A 46 5.74 7.46 8.81
CA ILE A 46 5.44 7.49 7.38
C ILE A 46 4.98 6.12 6.96
N GLU A 47 3.91 6.09 6.18
CA GLU A 47 3.34 4.90 5.60
C GLU A 47 3.58 4.90 4.09
N ASP A 48 4.08 3.78 3.60
CA ASP A 48 4.28 3.57 2.18
C ASP A 48 3.85 2.18 1.75
N CYS A 49 3.84 1.94 0.44
CA CYS A 49 3.39 0.68 -0.10
C CYS A 49 4.56 -0.23 -0.46
N ASP A 50 4.40 -1.52 -0.16
CA ASP A 50 5.31 -2.57 -0.62
C ASP A 50 5.30 -2.66 -2.15
N VAL A 51 6.35 -3.29 -2.69
CA VAL A 51 6.44 -3.60 -4.11
C VAL A 51 5.22 -4.43 -4.56
N GLY A 52 4.58 -4.01 -5.65
CA GLY A 52 3.36 -4.64 -6.15
C GLY A 52 2.07 -4.06 -5.59
N TYR A 53 2.15 -3.01 -4.76
CA TYR A 53 1.01 -2.23 -4.31
C TYR A 53 1.06 -0.81 -4.85
N TYR A 54 -0.11 -0.29 -5.22
CA TYR A 54 -0.30 1.07 -5.66
C TYR A 54 -0.74 1.95 -4.50
N LYS A 55 -0.09 3.11 -4.35
CA LYS A 55 -0.38 4.09 -3.31
C LYS A 55 -1.58 4.95 -3.73
N ALA A 56 -2.72 4.74 -3.06
CA ALA A 56 -3.97 5.45 -3.38
C ALA A 56 -3.90 6.95 -3.03
N TYR A 57 -3.08 7.32 -2.04
CA TYR A 57 -2.96 8.70 -1.56
C TYR A 57 -1.49 9.14 -1.51
N PRO A 58 -1.15 10.37 -1.93
CA PRO A 58 0.24 10.82 -2.02
C PRO A 58 0.93 10.88 -0.65
N ARG A 59 0.19 11.08 0.45
CA ARG A 59 0.71 11.09 1.82
C ARG A 59 0.08 9.98 2.63
N GLY A 60 0.89 8.99 3.00
CA GLY A 60 0.59 8.05 4.07
C GLY A 60 1.36 8.49 5.32
N LEU A 61 0.68 9.03 6.32
CA LEU A 61 1.28 9.35 7.61
C LEU A 61 0.28 9.09 8.72
N ARG A 62 0.81 8.69 9.87
CA ARG A 62 0.06 8.51 11.11
C ARG A 62 0.84 9.10 12.27
N VAL A 63 0.13 9.73 13.19
CA VAL A 63 0.71 10.27 14.43
C VAL A 63 0.15 9.46 15.58
N CYS A 64 1.02 8.98 16.47
CA CYS A 64 0.58 8.37 17.70
C CYS A 64 0.06 9.46 18.64
N GLN A 65 -1.21 9.42 19.02
CA GLN A 65 -1.80 10.44 19.89
C GLN A 65 -1.48 10.16 21.37
N GLY A 66 -1.62 11.18 22.22
CA GLY A 66 -1.41 11.06 23.67
C GLY A 66 -2.38 10.14 24.42
N ASN A 67 -3.33 9.52 23.72
CA ASN A 67 -4.24 8.51 24.24
C ASN A 67 -3.86 7.08 23.78
N GLY A 68 -2.71 6.90 23.12
CA GLY A 68 -2.24 5.61 22.60
C GLY A 68 -2.95 5.15 21.32
N LYS A 69 -3.69 6.03 20.64
CA LYS A 69 -4.38 5.73 19.38
C LYS A 69 -3.73 6.46 18.20
N TRP A 70 -3.83 5.87 17.01
CA TRP A 70 -3.35 6.49 15.78
C TRP A 70 -4.29 7.61 15.31
N SER A 71 -3.73 8.65 14.70
CA SER A 71 -4.49 9.80 14.18
C SER A 71 -5.17 9.58 12.83
N SER A 72 -4.70 8.62 12.02
CA SER A 72 -5.18 8.41 10.65
C SER A 72 -6.02 7.13 10.53
N ILE A 73 -6.95 7.17 9.57
CA ILE A 73 -8.05 6.22 9.34
C ILE A 73 -8.02 5.68 7.91
N PHE A 74 -6.89 5.78 7.18
CA PHE A 74 -6.85 5.34 5.80
C PHE A 74 -6.99 3.81 5.74
N GLU A 75 -8.24 3.34 5.57
CA GLU A 75 -8.57 1.92 5.57
C GLU A 75 -7.88 1.17 4.42
N LYS A 76 -7.57 1.87 3.32
CA LYS A 76 -6.91 1.30 2.13
C LYS A 76 -5.88 2.26 1.51
N LEU A 77 -4.76 2.48 2.20
CA LEU A 77 -3.64 3.27 1.66
C LEU A 77 -2.99 2.60 0.42
N CYS A 78 -2.85 1.27 0.48
CA CYS A 78 -2.15 0.48 -0.51
C CYS A 78 -3.12 -0.50 -1.16
N ILE A 79 -3.23 -0.45 -2.48
CA ILE A 79 -4.12 -1.29 -3.27
C ILE A 79 -3.27 -2.26 -4.09
N LYS A 80 -3.55 -3.55 -3.98
CA LYS A 80 -2.80 -4.58 -4.71
C LYS A 80 -2.89 -4.35 -6.22
N MET A 81 -1.74 -4.31 -6.89
CA MET A 81 -1.69 -4.19 -8.35
C MET A 81 -2.07 -5.52 -8.99
N CYS A 82 -2.68 -5.45 -10.17
CA CYS A 82 -2.92 -6.66 -10.95
C CYS A 82 -1.59 -7.17 -11.51
N PRO A 83 -1.37 -8.49 -11.60
CA PRO A 83 -0.18 -9.04 -12.23
C PRO A 83 -0.10 -8.63 -13.72
N PRO A 84 1.10 -8.70 -14.33
CA PRO A 84 1.26 -8.52 -15.76
C PRO A 84 0.33 -9.41 -16.58
N LEU A 85 -0.22 -8.87 -17.65
CA LEU A 85 -1.06 -9.59 -18.60
C LEU A 85 -0.22 -9.98 -19.81
N LEU A 86 0.38 -11.17 -19.74
CA LEU A 86 1.15 -11.77 -20.82
C LEU A 86 0.36 -12.92 -21.43
N SER A 87 0.26 -12.94 -22.76
CA SER A 87 -0.45 -14.00 -23.47
C SER A 87 0.21 -14.32 -24.81
N GLU A 88 0.36 -15.62 -25.08
CA GLU A 88 0.82 -16.11 -26.37
C GLU A 88 -0.28 -16.06 -27.43
N SER A 89 -1.56 -16.14 -27.03
CA SER A 89 -2.71 -16.20 -27.93
C SER A 89 -3.46 -14.87 -28.10
N LEU A 90 -3.29 -13.92 -27.18
CA LEU A 90 -4.01 -12.64 -27.20
C LEU A 90 -3.04 -11.46 -27.36
N ASP A 91 -3.43 -10.50 -28.18
CA ASP A 91 -2.93 -9.13 -28.17
C ASP A 91 -3.78 -8.31 -27.20
N ILE A 92 -3.20 -7.92 -26.06
CA ILE A 92 -3.88 -7.21 -24.99
C ILE A 92 -3.44 -5.74 -24.99
N LYS A 93 -4.41 -4.82 -25.05
CA LYS A 93 -4.17 -3.38 -24.95
C LYS A 93 -4.65 -2.88 -23.60
N CYS A 94 -3.77 -2.24 -22.84
CA CYS A 94 -4.12 -1.67 -21.54
C CYS A 94 -4.22 -0.15 -21.64
N SER A 95 -5.17 0.42 -20.91
CA SER A 95 -5.32 1.87 -20.79
C SER A 95 -5.71 2.27 -19.37
N LEU A 96 -5.13 3.37 -18.90
CA LEU A 96 -5.49 4.02 -17.65
C LEU A 96 -5.94 5.45 -17.98
N ASN A 97 -7.16 5.81 -17.57
CA ASN A 97 -7.75 7.13 -17.85
C ASN A 97 -7.70 7.48 -19.35
N GLY A 98 -7.95 6.50 -20.21
CA GLY A 98 -7.94 6.63 -21.67
C GLY A 98 -6.55 6.74 -22.31
N LYS A 99 -5.46 6.70 -21.52
CA LYS A 99 -4.08 6.74 -22.03
C LYS A 99 -3.49 5.33 -22.05
N PHE A 100 -2.58 5.09 -23.00
CA PHE A 100 -1.85 3.83 -23.08
C PHE A 100 -1.17 3.49 -21.76
N ALA A 101 -1.34 2.25 -21.31
CA ALA A 101 -0.66 1.68 -20.16
C ALA A 101 0.04 0.38 -20.59
N ASN A 102 1.18 0.09 -19.98
CA ASN A 102 1.95 -1.12 -20.29
C ASN A 102 1.35 -2.34 -19.56
N CYS A 103 0.79 -3.29 -20.30
CA CYS A 103 0.24 -4.54 -19.76
C CYS A 103 1.31 -5.51 -19.21
N SER A 104 2.57 -5.37 -19.64
CA SER A 104 3.66 -6.27 -19.25
C SER A 104 4.21 -5.98 -17.86
N ASN A 105 3.77 -4.88 -17.24
CA ASN A 105 4.07 -4.55 -15.84
C ASN A 105 2.83 -4.81 -14.98
N PRO A 106 3.00 -4.97 -13.65
CA PRO A 106 1.88 -4.92 -12.74
C PRO A 106 1.05 -3.67 -13.01
N SER A 107 -0.26 -3.85 -13.18
CA SER A 107 -1.15 -2.78 -13.59
C SER A 107 -1.67 -2.02 -12.39
N THR A 108 -1.67 -0.69 -12.48
CA THR A 108 -2.30 0.17 -11.48
C THR A 108 -3.80 -0.14 -11.41
N PRO A 109 -4.44 0.03 -10.24
CA PRO A 109 -5.90 -0.05 -10.13
C PRO A 109 -6.59 0.83 -11.18
N ASP A 110 -7.78 0.41 -11.60
CA ASP A 110 -8.61 1.05 -12.64
C ASP A 110 -8.02 1.01 -14.06
N THR A 111 -6.93 0.28 -14.29
CA THR A 111 -6.44 -0.02 -15.65
C THR A 111 -7.43 -0.95 -16.36
N ILE A 112 -7.85 -0.57 -17.56
CA ILE A 112 -8.73 -1.35 -18.43
C ILE A 112 -7.89 -2.12 -19.42
N ALA A 113 -8.04 -3.45 -19.46
CA ALA A 113 -7.42 -4.32 -20.44
C ALA A 113 -8.44 -4.78 -21.49
N VAL A 114 -8.14 -4.55 -22.77
CA VAL A 114 -8.96 -4.99 -23.91
C VAL A 114 -8.18 -6.08 -24.65
N PRO A 115 -8.58 -7.35 -24.54
CA PRO A 115 -7.95 -8.45 -25.26
C PRO A 115 -8.48 -8.56 -26.70
N SER A 116 -7.61 -9.00 -27.61
CA SER A 116 -7.95 -9.38 -28.99
C SER A 116 -7.16 -10.63 -29.38
N CYS A 117 -7.70 -11.50 -30.23
CA CYS A 117 -6.98 -12.72 -30.63
C CYS A 117 -5.83 -12.38 -31.57
N LYS A 118 -4.67 -13.00 -31.35
CA LYS A 118 -3.58 -12.95 -32.33
C LYS A 118 -4.00 -13.63 -33.62
N PRO A 119 -3.55 -13.16 -34.79
CA PRO A 119 -3.92 -13.76 -36.08
C PRO A 119 -3.60 -15.26 -36.17
N THR A 120 -2.54 -15.71 -35.51
CA THR A 120 -2.08 -17.11 -35.49
C THR A 120 -2.89 -18.02 -34.57
N HIS A 121 -3.74 -17.47 -33.71
CA HIS A 121 -4.59 -18.18 -32.76
C HIS A 121 -6.07 -17.89 -33.04
N THR A 122 -6.45 -17.96 -34.31
CA THR A 122 -7.86 -18.04 -34.70
C THR A 122 -8.37 -19.45 -34.39
N LEU A 123 -9.54 -19.55 -33.75
CA LEU A 123 -10.27 -20.81 -33.70
C LEU A 123 -10.50 -21.26 -35.15
N PRO A 124 -10.06 -22.47 -35.56
CA PRO A 124 -10.43 -23.00 -36.85
C PRO A 124 -11.96 -23.21 -36.81
N ASN A 125 -12.67 -22.31 -37.50
CA ASN A 125 -14.12 -22.26 -37.63
C ASN A 125 -14.91 -22.00 -36.34
N GLY A 126 -15.44 -20.78 -36.22
CA GLY A 126 -16.62 -20.54 -35.40
C GLY A 126 -17.86 -21.13 -36.06
N GLN A 127 -18.03 -22.46 -35.97
CA GLN A 127 -19.31 -23.17 -36.03
C GLN A 127 -19.12 -24.65 -35.67
#